data_AF-A0A7Y3C1B8-F1
#
_entry.id   AF-A0A7Y3C1B8-F1
#
_cell.length_a   1.000
_cell.length_b   1.000
_cell.length_c   1.000
_cell.angle_alpha   90.00
_cell.angle_beta   90.00
_cell.angle_gamma   90.00
#
_symmetry.space_group_name_H-M   'P 1'
#
loop_
_entity.id
_entity.type
_entity.pdbx_description
1 polymer ?
#
loop_
_entity_poly.entity_id
_entity_poly.type
_entity_poly.pdbx_seq_one_letter_code
_entity_poly.pdbx_strand_id
1 'polypeptide(L)' 'MTGERAAEILRGVQGASVLVIGDLMIDRYVSGSVDRISPEAPVPVVLVEEERSAIGG' A
#
# COMPACT_ATOMS: atom_id res chain seq x y z
N MET A 1 11.41 13.39 25.49
CA MET A 1 12.57 12.63 24.99
C MET A 1 12.36 12.06 23.58
N THR A 2 11.38 11.17 23.30
CA THR A 2 11.21 10.60 21.94
C THR A 2 10.76 11.63 20.89
N GLY A 3 9.84 12.53 21.23
CA GLY A 3 9.34 13.56 20.31
C GLY A 3 10.37 14.63 19.95
N GLU A 4 11.23 15.03 20.89
CA GLU A 4 12.31 16.01 20.64
C GLU A 4 13.33 15.47 19.65
N ARG A 5 13.70 14.19 19.78
CA ARG A 5 14.63 13.54 18.86
C ARG A 5 14.07 13.41 17.45
N ALA A 6 12.79 13.08 17.31
CA ALA A 6 12.13 13.02 16.01
C ALA A 6 12.12 14.41 15.32
N ALA A 7 11.82 15.47 16.07
CA ALA A 7 11.82 16.83 15.55
C ALA A 7 13.23 17.29 15.09
N GLU A 8 14.27 16.87 15.81
CA GLU A 8 15.66 17.14 15.42
C GLU A 8 16.04 16.46 14.10
N ILE A 9 15.66 15.19 13.92
CA ILE A 9 15.90 14.44 12.68
C ILE A 9 15.16 15.08 11.50
N LEU A 10 13.88 15.44 11.69
CA LEU A 10 13.08 16.08 10.65
C LEU A 10 13.65 17.43 10.21
N ARG A 11 14.18 18.22 11.16
CA ARG A 11 14.90 19.47 10.83
C ARG A 11 16.15 19.20 10.01
N GLY A 12 16.88 18.12 10.29
CA GLY A 12 18.11 17.77 9.57
C GLY A 12 17.90 17.38 8.11
N VAL A 13 16.71 16.91 7.72
CA VAL A 13 16.38 16.53 6.34
C VAL A 13 15.63 17.64 5.57
N GLN A 14 15.31 18.74 6.25
CA GLN A 14 14.59 19.85 5.63
C GLN A 14 15.44 20.50 4.52
N GLY A 15 14.90 20.55 3.30
CA GLY A 15 15.58 21.14 2.15
C GLY A 15 16.50 20.20 1.37
N ALA A 16 16.63 18.93 1.79
CA ALA A 16 17.33 17.93 1.00
C ALA A 16 16.56 17.63 -0.29
N SER A 17 17.27 17.65 -1.43
CA SER A 17 16.70 17.25 -2.73
C SER A 17 16.98 15.76 -2.96
N VAL A 18 15.92 15.00 -3.31
CA VAL A 18 16.01 13.56 -3.59
C VAL A 18 15.51 13.31 -5.01
N LEU A 19 16.33 12.64 -5.82
CA LEU A 19 15.96 12.19 -7.15
C LEU A 19 15.61 10.71 -7.09
N VAL A 20 14.37 10.38 -7.45
CA VAL A 20 13.89 8.99 -7.55
C VAL A 20 13.79 8.62 -9.03
N ILE A 21 14.45 7.53 -9.43
CA ILE A 21 14.44 7.01 -10.80
C ILE A 21 14.09 5.53 -10.73
N GLY A 22 13.06 5.13 -11.46
CA GLY A 22 12.57 3.77 -11.52
C GLY A 22 11.20 3.73 -12.14
N ASP A 23 10.61 2.54 -12.12
CA ASP A 23 9.26 2.31 -12.61
C ASP A 23 8.26 2.65 -11.51
N LEU A 24 7.20 3.37 -11.88
CA LEU A 24 6.07 3.62 -11.00
C LEU A 24 5.07 2.48 -11.15
N MET A 25 4.58 1.97 -10.03
CA MET A 25 3.54 0.96 -10.00
C MET A 25 2.33 1.48 -9.23
N ILE A 26 1.18 0.83 -9.43
CA ILE A 26 -0.01 1.07 -8.63
C ILE A 26 -0.38 -0.24 -7.98
N ASP A 27 -0.40 -0.24 -6.66
CA ASP A 27 -0.87 -1.36 -5.88
C ASP A 27 -2.39 -1.26 -5.78
N ARG A 28 -3.10 -2.23 -6.38
CA ARG A 28 -4.56 -2.34 -6.25
C ARG A 28 -4.90 -3.41 -5.22
N TYR A 29 -5.62 -2.98 -4.20
CA TYR A 29 -6.12 -3.83 -3.12
C TYR A 29 -7.59 -4.09 -3.36
N VAL A 30 -7.98 -5.37 -3.34
CA VAL A 30 -9.38 -5.81 -3.47
C VAL A 30 -9.72 -6.60 -2.21
N SER A 31 -10.78 -6.22 -1.53
CA SER A 31 -11.25 -6.89 -0.31
C SER A 31 -12.75 -7.19 -0.38
N GLY A 32 -13.14 -8.27 0.27
CA GLY A 32 -14.51 -8.74 0.29
C GLY A 32 -14.62 -10.09 1.01
N SER A 33 -15.84 -10.62 1.09
CA SER A 33 -16.11 -11.91 1.74
C SER A 33 -15.88 -13.10 0.80
N VAL A 34 -15.75 -14.29 1.37
CA VAL A 34 -15.68 -15.56 0.64
C VAL A 34 -16.65 -16.54 1.28
N ASP A 35 -17.66 -16.94 0.51
CA ASP A 35 -18.78 -17.71 1.04
C ASP A 35 -18.90 -19.09 0.35
N ARG A 36 -18.17 -19.29 -0.76
CA ARG A 36 -18.23 -20.50 -1.58
C ARG A 36 -16.95 -20.77 -2.36
N ILE A 37 -16.83 -22.00 -2.84
CA ILE A 37 -15.81 -22.46 -3.80
C ILE A 37 -16.41 -22.45 -5.22
N SER A 38 -15.58 -22.17 -6.23
CA SER A 38 -15.97 -22.25 -7.64
C SER A 38 -16.28 -23.71 -8.04
N PRO A 39 -17.37 -23.96 -8.79
CA PRO A 39 -17.63 -25.29 -9.35
C PRO A 39 -16.70 -25.66 -10.51
N GLU A 40 -16.00 -24.68 -11.11
CA GLU A 40 -15.08 -24.88 -12.26
C GLU A 40 -13.66 -25.27 -11.83
N ALA A 41 -13.24 -24.89 -10.63
CA ALA A 41 -11.93 -25.22 -10.06
C ALA A 41 -11.94 -25.09 -8.52
N PRO A 42 -11.06 -25.78 -7.79
CA PRO A 42 -10.98 -25.71 -6.33
C PRO A 42 -10.34 -24.39 -5.84
N VAL A 43 -10.96 -23.25 -6.19
CA VAL A 43 -10.55 -21.90 -5.83
C VAL A 43 -11.71 -21.13 -5.18
N PRO A 44 -11.45 -20.28 -4.17
CA PRO A 44 -12.49 -19.46 -3.55
C PRO A 44 -13.01 -18.39 -4.51
N VAL A 45 -14.29 -18.03 -4.37
CA VAL A 45 -14.88 -16.88 -5.05
C VAL A 45 -14.99 -15.73 -4.06
N VAL A 46 -14.29 -14.63 -4.34
CA VAL A 46 -14.37 -13.39 -3.54
C VAL A 46 -15.57 -12.57 -4.02
N LEU A 47 -16.48 -12.25 -3.10
CA LEU A 47 -17.51 -11.24 -3.31
C LEU A 47 -16.88 -9.88 -2.97
N VAL A 48 -16.47 -9.13 -3.99
CA VAL A 48 -15.76 -7.85 -3.81
C VAL A 48 -16.67 -6.81 -3.18
N GLU A 49 -16.21 -6.20 -2.09
CA GLU A 49 -16.92 -5.16 -1.34
C GLU A 49 -16.19 -3.81 -1.40
N GLU A 50 -14.86 -3.83 -1.46
CA GLU A 50 -14.04 -2.63 -1.49
C GLU A 50 -12.82 -2.80 -2.40
N GLU A 51 -12.51 -1.74 -3.13
CA GLU A 51 -11.26 -1.61 -3.88
C GLU A 51 -10.53 -0.32 -3.47
N ARG A 52 -9.21 -0.42 -3.27
CA ARG A 52 -8.34 0.71 -2.99
C ARG A 52 -7.14 0.67 -3.91
N SER A 53 -6.61 1.84 -4.23
CA SER A 53 -5.36 1.96 -4.99
C SER A 53 -4.37 2.81 -4.21
N ALA A 54 -3.11 2.40 -4.22
CA ALA A 54 -1.99 3.14 -3.66
C ALA A 54 -0.87 3.25 -4.69
N ILE A 55 -0.06 4.29 -4.55
CA ILE A 55 1.17 4.41 -5.33
C ILE A 55 2.15 3.39 -4.77
N GLY A 56 2.73 2.58 -5.66
CA GLY A 56 3.80 1.63 -5.36
C GLY A 56 5.01 1.88 -6.25
N GLY A 57 6.10 1.18 -5.94
CA GLY A 57 7.42 1.45 -6.53
C GLY A 57 8.25 2.45 -5.74
#